data_AF-A0A660V7S6-F1
#
_entry.id   AF-A0A660V7S6-F1
#
_cell.length_a   1.000
_cell.length_b   1.000
_cell.length_c   1.000
_cell.angle_alpha   90.00
_cell.angle_beta   90.00
_cell.angle_gamma   90.00
#
_symmetry.space_group_name_H-M   'P 1'
#
loop_
_entity.id
_entity.type
_entity.pdbx_description
1 polymer ?
#
loop_
_entity_poly.entity_id
_entity_poly.type
_entity_poly.pdbx_seq_one_letter_code
_entity_poly.pdbx_strand_id
1 'polypeptide(L)'
;MFGKLRNSGFSLTEVLMAAGILAIGFVFIAGMFPVGVKLTALAAEQTIAPIAVDEAIAKIKLYADPNFVGALWQAQLRSGSAYIDFSDLMLQRGFPIDQDEFTYPSADIRPELKKYHWSALCRRIGLRDVHVIVFVSRKAGAGARYRYYDQFNAFHNDGRWPVPVKMVVGVGDDERRLIIGTQDQRSYISTGSTIVDDATGRVYRVLKRRLDNDNIVFKLDRKLEGYVAPPANVSVWVVPPAVGSGRNPCVRVDPTHTIRF
;
A
#
# COMPACT_ATOMS: atom_id res chain seq x y z
N MET A 1 -59.34 42.78 29.38
CA MET A 1 -59.67 41.79 28.34
C MET A 1 -58.39 41.01 28.05
N PHE A 2 -58.15 39.89 28.74
CA PHE A 2 -56.97 39.04 28.52
C PHE A 2 -57.46 37.67 28.06
N GLY A 3 -57.32 37.40 26.77
CA GLY A 3 -57.59 36.09 26.19
C GLY A 3 -56.60 35.07 26.73
N LYS A 4 -57.11 34.06 27.44
CA LYS A 4 -56.33 32.95 27.97
C LYS A 4 -55.90 32.08 26.77
N LEU A 5 -54.63 32.14 26.37
CA LEU A 5 -54.06 31.25 25.36
C LEU A 5 -54.13 29.80 25.89
N ARG A 6 -55.02 28.97 25.32
CA ARG A 6 -55.06 27.52 25.56
C ARG A 6 -53.88 26.90 24.82
N ASN A 7 -52.83 26.54 25.57
CA ASN A 7 -51.80 25.64 25.04
C ASN A 7 -52.40 24.23 24.94
N SER A 8 -52.78 23.81 23.74
CA SER A 8 -53.06 22.39 23.45
C SER A 8 -51.73 21.64 23.45
N GLY A 9 -51.56 20.69 24.35
CA GLY A 9 -50.41 19.77 24.33
C GLY A 9 -50.42 18.88 23.07
N PHE A 10 -49.24 18.43 22.65
CA PHE A 10 -49.08 17.52 21.50
C PHE A 10 -49.82 16.20 21.72
N SER A 11 -50.44 15.66 20.65
CA SER A 11 -51.06 14.33 20.69
C SER A 11 -50.00 13.23 20.83
N LEU A 12 -50.35 12.10 21.46
CA LEU A 12 -49.49 10.91 21.53
C LEU A 12 -49.02 10.46 20.13
N THR A 13 -49.90 10.54 19.13
CA THR A 13 -49.58 10.19 17.73
C THR A 13 -48.55 11.13 17.11
N GLU A 14 -48.60 12.42 17.46
CA GLU A 14 -47.68 13.44 16.98
C GLU A 14 -46.29 13.28 17.62
N VAL A 15 -46.24 12.98 18.92
CA VAL A 15 -44.99 12.64 19.63
C VAL A 15 -44.38 11.35 19.08
N LEU A 16 -45.19 10.32 18.82
CA LEU A 16 -44.72 9.05 18.22
C LEU A 16 -44.24 9.25 16.78
N MET A 17 -44.91 10.08 15.99
CA MET A 17 -44.46 10.43 14.64
C MET A 17 -43.14 11.19 14.69
N ALA A 18 -43.01 12.17 15.58
CA ALA A 18 -41.77 12.93 15.78
C ALA A 18 -40.61 12.02 16.22
N ALA A 19 -40.85 11.09 17.17
CA ALA A 19 -39.86 10.11 17.60
C ALA A 19 -39.46 9.15 16.46
N GLY A 20 -40.42 8.74 15.62
CA GLY A 20 -40.15 7.92 14.44
C GLY A 20 -39.27 8.62 13.41
N ILE A 21 -39.58 9.89 13.08
CA ILE A 21 -38.77 10.71 12.17
C ILE A 21 -37.36 10.92 12.73
N LEU A 22 -37.25 11.19 14.04
CA LEU A 22 -35.98 11.34 14.74
C LEU A 22 -35.12 10.07 14.65
N ALA A 23 -35.71 8.89 14.93
CA ALA A 23 -35.01 7.61 14.86
C ALA A 23 -34.49 7.31 13.44
N ILE A 24 -35.34 7.55 12.43
CA ILE A 24 -34.96 7.41 11.02
C ILE A 24 -33.80 8.37 10.68
N GLY A 25 -33.86 9.62 11.13
CA GLY A 25 -32.80 10.61 10.95
C GLY A 25 -31.46 10.17 11.54
N PHE A 26 -31.46 9.63 12.76
CA PHE A 26 -30.24 9.11 13.39
C PHE A 26 -29.65 7.91 12.65
N VAL A 27 -30.48 6.98 12.16
CA VAL A 27 -30.01 5.84 11.35
C VAL A 27 -29.36 6.33 10.05
N PHE A 28 -29.94 7.32 9.39
CA PHE A 28 -29.35 7.93 8.19
C PHE A 28 -27.99 8.57 8.47
N ILE A 29 -27.87 9.36 9.55
CA ILE A 29 -26.60 9.98 9.94
C ILE A 29 -25.54 8.91 10.27
N ALA A 30 -25.93 7.88 11.04
CA ALA A 30 -25.04 6.78 11.41
C ALA A 30 -24.54 6.00 10.19
N GLY A 31 -25.37 5.86 9.15
CA GLY A 31 -24.99 5.21 7.89
C GLY A 31 -24.09 6.08 7.00
N MET A 32 -24.42 7.35 6.82
CA MET A 32 -23.69 8.23 5.90
C MET A 32 -22.36 8.72 6.46
N PHE A 33 -22.27 8.96 7.76
CA PHE A 33 -21.08 9.56 8.37
C PHE A 33 -19.79 8.74 8.13
N PRO A 34 -19.75 7.42 8.38
CA PRO A 34 -18.55 6.61 8.11
C PRO A 34 -18.17 6.57 6.63
N VAL A 35 -19.17 6.58 5.74
CA VAL A 35 -18.95 6.59 4.29
C VAL A 35 -18.32 7.91 3.85
N GLY A 36 -18.84 9.04 4.34
CA GLY A 36 -18.28 10.36 4.08
C GLY A 36 -16.83 10.50 4.55
N VAL A 37 -16.51 10.01 5.76
CA VAL A 37 -15.14 9.99 6.28
C VAL A 37 -14.21 9.15 5.39
N LYS A 38 -14.66 7.97 4.95
CA LYS A 38 -13.87 7.10 4.07
C LYS A 38 -13.63 7.73 2.70
N LEU A 39 -14.65 8.30 2.08
CA LEU A 39 -14.52 8.95 0.76
C LEU A 39 -13.62 10.19 0.83
N THR A 40 -13.74 10.99 1.89
CA THR A 40 -12.87 12.14 2.13
C THR A 40 -11.40 11.70 2.28
N ALA A 41 -11.15 10.64 3.04
CA ALA A 41 -9.81 10.09 3.21
C ALA A 41 -9.22 9.58 1.89
N LEU A 42 -10.03 8.89 1.06
CA LEU A 42 -9.60 8.42 -0.26
C LEU A 42 -9.31 9.58 -1.23
N ALA A 43 -10.15 10.62 -1.22
CA ALA A 43 -9.94 11.80 -2.05
C ALA A 43 -8.63 12.54 -1.68
N ALA A 44 -8.36 12.70 -0.37
CA ALA A 44 -7.10 13.28 0.10
C ALA A 44 -5.89 12.41 -0.28
N GLU A 45 -6.02 11.09 -0.19
CA GLU A 45 -4.97 10.15 -0.62
C GLU A 45 -4.68 10.24 -2.13
N GLN A 46 -5.72 10.43 -2.95
CA GLN A 46 -5.57 10.58 -4.40
C GLN A 46 -4.86 11.87 -4.82
N THR A 47 -4.93 12.93 -4.02
CA THR A 47 -4.23 14.20 -4.30
C THR A 47 -2.82 14.24 -3.72
N ILE A 48 -2.59 13.60 -2.56
CA ILE A 48 -1.27 13.55 -1.92
C ILE A 48 -0.34 12.56 -2.62
N ALA A 49 -0.84 11.39 -3.02
CA ALA A 49 0.02 10.32 -3.51
C ALA A 49 0.85 10.70 -4.76
N PRO A 50 0.31 11.37 -5.79
CA PRO A 50 1.13 11.81 -6.93
C PRO A 50 2.24 12.79 -6.52
N ILE A 51 1.96 13.72 -5.61
CA ILE A 51 2.96 14.68 -5.10
C ILE A 51 4.10 13.94 -4.39
N ALA A 52 3.75 12.95 -3.55
CA ALA A 52 4.75 12.13 -2.87
C ALA A 52 5.59 11.29 -3.85
N VAL A 53 5.02 10.86 -4.98
CA VAL A 53 5.76 10.15 -6.04
C VAL A 53 6.74 11.08 -6.74
N ASP A 54 6.31 12.27 -7.13
CA ASP A 54 7.19 13.25 -7.79
C ASP A 54 8.37 13.62 -6.89
N GLU A 55 8.10 13.81 -5.59
CA GLU A 55 9.15 14.05 -4.60
C GLU A 55 10.09 12.86 -4.45
N ALA A 56 9.56 11.63 -4.36
CA ALA A 56 10.36 10.41 -4.30
C ALA A 56 11.30 10.28 -5.50
N ILE A 57 10.81 10.54 -6.72
CA ILE A 57 11.62 10.49 -7.94
C ILE A 57 12.73 11.55 -7.90
N ALA A 58 12.43 12.77 -7.44
CA ALA A 58 13.42 13.83 -7.28
C ALA A 58 14.50 13.43 -6.26
N LYS A 59 14.10 12.85 -5.12
CA LYS A 59 15.02 12.34 -4.09
C LYS A 59 15.88 11.18 -4.58
N ILE A 60 15.31 10.25 -5.34
CA ILE A 60 16.10 9.17 -5.96
C ILE A 60 17.17 9.75 -6.86
N LYS A 61 16.83 10.74 -7.70
CA LYS A 61 17.84 11.41 -8.56
C LYS A 61 18.89 12.18 -7.77
N LEU A 62 18.52 12.74 -6.61
CA LEU A 62 19.42 13.49 -5.74
C LEU A 62 20.40 12.57 -4.99
N TYR A 63 19.90 11.48 -4.43
CA TYR A 63 20.68 10.56 -3.58
C TYR A 63 21.39 9.46 -4.38
N ALA A 64 20.92 9.12 -5.57
CA ALA A 64 21.62 8.21 -6.46
C ALA A 64 22.86 8.91 -7.03
N ASP A 65 24.03 8.47 -6.57
CA ASP A 65 25.33 8.91 -7.08
C ASP A 65 25.63 8.35 -8.49
N PRO A 66 26.71 8.79 -9.16
CA PRO A 66 27.07 8.30 -10.49
C PRO A 66 27.32 6.79 -10.59
N ASN A 67 27.68 6.14 -9.48
CA ASN A 67 27.95 4.71 -9.42
C ASN A 67 26.71 3.85 -9.14
N PHE A 68 25.55 4.48 -8.91
CA PHE A 68 24.29 3.81 -8.59
C PHE A 68 23.89 2.74 -9.61
N VAL A 69 24.00 3.04 -10.90
CA VAL A 69 23.66 2.10 -11.99
C VAL A 69 24.61 0.88 -12.01
N GLY A 70 25.87 1.10 -11.64
CA GLY A 70 26.85 0.02 -11.48
C GLY A 70 26.52 -0.89 -10.30
N ALA A 71 26.14 -0.30 -9.15
CA ALA A 71 25.74 -1.05 -7.97
C ALA A 71 24.45 -1.85 -8.20
N LEU A 72 23.45 -1.26 -8.85
CA LEU A 72 22.23 -1.96 -9.27
C LEU A 72 22.56 -3.20 -10.11
N TRP A 73 23.47 -3.06 -11.08
CA TRP A 73 23.88 -4.18 -11.92
C TRP A 73 24.53 -5.31 -11.11
N GLN A 74 25.44 -5.00 -10.20
CA GLN A 74 26.07 -6.01 -9.36
C GLN A 74 25.06 -6.75 -8.48
N ALA A 75 24.10 -6.02 -7.90
CA ALA A 75 23.07 -6.61 -7.08
C ALA A 75 22.09 -7.46 -7.93
N GLN A 76 21.72 -7.00 -9.13
CA GLN A 76 20.87 -7.76 -10.06
C GLN A 76 21.53 -9.04 -10.56
N LEU A 77 22.84 -9.06 -10.76
CA LEU A 77 23.56 -10.30 -11.10
C LEU A 77 23.43 -11.36 -10.01
N ARG A 78 23.41 -10.96 -8.74
CA ARG A 78 23.23 -11.87 -7.60
C ARG A 78 21.78 -12.32 -7.45
N SER A 79 20.84 -11.45 -7.79
CA SER A 79 19.40 -11.66 -7.58
C SER A 79 18.63 -12.10 -8.82
N GLY A 80 19.30 -12.42 -9.94
CA GLY A 80 18.64 -12.89 -11.16
C GLY A 80 17.81 -11.84 -11.87
N SER A 81 18.27 -10.59 -11.92
CA SER A 81 17.58 -9.44 -12.55
C SER A 81 16.28 -8.99 -11.86
N ALA A 82 16.07 -9.38 -10.61
CA ALA A 82 14.97 -8.92 -9.75
C ALA A 82 14.98 -7.39 -9.53
N TYR A 83 13.84 -6.83 -9.13
CA TYR A 83 13.82 -5.50 -8.54
C TYR A 83 14.48 -5.53 -7.15
N ILE A 84 15.06 -4.40 -6.77
CA ILE A 84 15.76 -4.22 -5.50
C ILE A 84 15.22 -2.96 -4.84
N ASP A 85 14.97 -3.00 -3.52
CA ASP A 85 14.56 -1.81 -2.79
C ASP A 85 15.69 -0.76 -2.76
N PHE A 86 15.32 0.49 -3.05
CA PHE A 86 16.26 1.61 -3.14
C PHE A 86 16.94 1.91 -1.80
N SER A 87 16.20 1.86 -0.69
CA SER A 87 16.76 2.12 0.65
C SER A 87 17.78 1.04 1.01
N ASP A 88 17.44 -0.23 0.76
CA ASP A 88 18.35 -1.35 1.00
C ASP A 88 19.63 -1.23 0.18
N LEU A 89 19.51 -0.87 -1.10
CA LEU A 89 20.68 -0.69 -1.96
C LEU A 89 21.58 0.45 -1.47
N MET A 90 21.00 1.58 -1.07
CA MET A 90 21.78 2.71 -0.55
C MET A 90 22.51 2.36 0.75
N LEU A 91 21.85 1.62 1.63
CA LEU A 91 22.44 1.11 2.87
C LEU A 91 23.57 0.10 2.62
N GLN A 92 23.40 -0.86 1.71
CA GLN A 92 24.45 -1.81 1.31
C GLN A 92 25.69 -1.13 0.74
N ARG A 93 25.53 0.05 0.15
CA ARG A 93 26.62 0.83 -0.43
C ARG A 93 27.34 1.72 0.58
N GLY A 94 26.89 1.75 1.84
CA GLY A 94 27.46 2.61 2.87
C GLY A 94 26.99 4.07 2.79
N PHE A 95 25.90 4.35 2.08
CA PHE A 95 25.27 5.66 1.98
C PHE A 95 23.84 5.62 2.55
N PRO A 96 23.68 5.34 3.87
CA PRO A 96 22.35 5.29 4.48
C PRO A 96 21.66 6.65 4.36
N ILE A 97 20.43 6.64 3.85
CA ILE A 97 19.57 7.82 3.83
C ILE A 97 18.77 7.85 5.14
N ASP A 98 18.58 9.03 5.73
CA ASP A 98 17.72 9.19 6.90
C ASP A 98 16.31 8.66 6.60
N GLN A 99 15.72 7.90 7.53
CA GLN A 99 14.37 7.36 7.37
C GLN A 99 13.32 8.45 7.17
N ASP A 100 13.57 9.64 7.71
CA ASP A 100 12.67 10.78 7.57
C ASP A 100 12.61 11.31 6.13
N GLU A 101 13.61 11.03 5.29
CA GLU A 101 13.59 11.41 3.87
C GLU A 101 12.56 10.60 3.06
N PHE A 102 12.19 9.43 3.56
CA PHE A 102 11.18 8.57 2.95
C PHE A 102 9.75 8.94 3.40
N THR A 103 9.59 9.94 4.25
CA THR A 103 8.29 10.34 4.80
C THR A 103 7.72 11.57 4.11
N TYR A 104 6.39 11.66 4.09
CA TYR A 104 5.67 12.81 3.56
C TYR A 104 4.62 13.34 4.58
N PRO A 105 4.50 14.68 4.74
CA PRO A 105 5.28 15.74 4.08
C PRO A 105 6.74 15.81 4.55
N SER A 106 7.67 16.03 3.62
CA SER A 106 9.11 16.01 3.90
C SER A 106 9.63 17.27 4.60
N ALA A 107 9.02 18.43 4.35
CA ALA A 107 9.41 19.70 4.94
C ALA A 107 8.93 19.89 6.40
N ASP A 108 8.04 19.01 6.90
CA ASP A 108 7.55 19.14 8.27
C ASP A 108 8.49 18.40 9.23
N ILE A 109 9.05 19.14 10.18
CA ILE A 109 9.95 18.60 11.21
C ILE A 109 9.21 17.81 12.30
N ARG A 110 7.87 17.88 12.34
CA ARG A 110 7.04 17.23 13.36
C ARG A 110 6.70 15.79 12.97
N PRO A 111 7.23 14.78 13.69
CA PRO A 111 7.01 13.37 13.35
C PRO A 111 5.54 12.93 13.36
N GLU A 112 4.69 13.58 14.16
CA GLU A 112 3.27 13.26 14.30
C GLU A 112 2.42 13.64 13.08
N LEU A 113 2.92 14.54 12.24
CA LEU A 113 2.23 14.98 11.02
C LEU A 113 2.63 14.15 9.79
N LYS A 114 3.76 13.45 9.87
CA LYS A 114 4.21 12.48 8.86
C LYS A 114 3.31 11.26 8.90
N LYS A 115 2.41 11.14 7.92
CA LYS A 115 1.43 10.04 7.82
C LYS A 115 1.72 9.09 6.67
N TYR A 116 2.51 9.55 5.72
CA TYR A 116 2.79 8.85 4.47
C TYR A 116 4.27 8.50 4.41
N HIS A 117 4.56 7.38 3.74
CA HIS A 117 5.90 6.89 3.52
C HIS A 117 5.99 6.39 2.07
N TRP A 118 7.08 6.74 1.39
CA TRP A 118 7.38 6.25 0.07
C TRP A 118 8.52 5.24 0.09
N SER A 119 8.48 4.27 -0.81
CA SER A 119 9.55 3.31 -1.03
C SER A 119 9.65 3.05 -2.52
N ALA A 120 10.83 2.68 -3.01
CA ALA A 120 11.06 2.56 -4.43
C ALA A 120 11.77 1.26 -4.75
N LEU A 121 11.25 0.55 -5.74
CA LEU A 121 11.89 -0.62 -6.32
C LEU A 121 12.62 -0.19 -7.58
N CYS A 122 13.92 -0.49 -7.64
CA CYS A 122 14.80 -0.13 -8.74
C CYS A 122 15.28 -1.37 -9.49
N ARG A 123 15.38 -1.25 -10.81
CA ARG A 123 15.94 -2.27 -11.69
C ARG A 123 16.65 -1.63 -12.87
N ARG A 124 17.92 -1.94 -13.10
CA ARG A 124 18.61 -1.51 -14.31
C ARG A 124 18.02 -2.21 -15.52
N ILE A 125 17.79 -1.45 -16.59
CA ILE A 125 17.33 -1.93 -17.89
C ILE A 125 18.29 -1.58 -19.04
N GLY A 126 19.07 -0.51 -18.89
CA GLY A 126 20.05 -0.06 -19.88
C GLY A 126 21.40 0.25 -19.27
N LEU A 127 22.30 0.89 -20.02
CA LEU A 127 23.60 1.34 -19.50
C LEU A 127 23.45 2.48 -18.48
N ARG A 128 22.44 3.33 -18.67
CA ARG A 128 22.12 4.49 -17.83
C ARG A 128 20.65 4.55 -17.40
N ASP A 129 19.85 3.64 -17.93
CA ASP A 129 18.41 3.63 -17.71
C ASP A 129 18.04 2.66 -16.58
N VAL A 130 17.28 3.17 -15.63
CA VAL A 130 16.78 2.45 -14.47
C VAL A 130 15.27 2.56 -14.44
N HIS A 131 14.61 1.40 -14.34
CA HIS A 131 13.20 1.31 -14.01
C HIS A 131 13.00 1.52 -12.51
N VAL A 132 12.11 2.44 -12.16
CA VAL A 132 11.74 2.76 -10.79
C VAL A 132 10.23 2.60 -10.62
N ILE A 133 9.82 1.87 -9.59
CA ILE A 133 8.42 1.71 -9.19
C ILE A 133 8.29 2.28 -7.79
N VAL A 134 7.45 3.29 -7.63
CA VAL A 134 7.28 3.99 -6.34
C VAL A 134 6.01 3.52 -5.65
N PHE A 135 6.14 3.10 -4.41
CA PHE A 135 5.06 2.77 -3.50
C PHE A 135 4.84 3.96 -2.58
N VAL A 136 3.61 4.45 -2.52
CA VAL A 136 3.17 5.40 -1.48
C VAL A 136 2.25 4.66 -0.55
N SER A 137 2.60 4.70 0.73
CA SER A 137 1.90 4.00 1.79
C SER A 137 1.51 4.94 2.92
N ARG A 138 0.50 4.56 3.69
CA ARG A 138 -0.01 5.31 4.83
C ARG A 138 0.11 4.48 6.10
N LYS A 139 0.63 5.13 7.15
CA LYS A 139 0.72 4.53 8.48
C LYS A 139 -0.68 4.29 9.07
N ALA A 140 -0.90 3.13 9.65
CA ALA A 140 -2.18 2.72 10.22
C ALA A 140 -2.47 3.41 11.56
N GLY A 141 -1.42 3.78 12.31
CA GLY A 141 -1.49 4.49 13.59
C GLY A 141 -0.11 4.63 14.24
N ALA A 142 0.00 5.41 15.31
CA ALA A 142 1.29 5.74 15.95
C ALA A 142 2.08 4.49 16.42
N GLY A 143 1.39 3.51 17.00
CA GLY A 143 1.97 2.25 17.49
C GLY A 143 1.96 1.09 16.49
N ALA A 144 1.55 1.32 15.23
CA ALA A 144 1.51 0.26 14.22
C ALA A 144 2.91 -0.24 13.89
N ARG A 145 3.07 -1.57 13.81
CA ARG A 145 4.31 -2.23 13.43
C ARG A 145 4.15 -2.97 12.11
N TYR A 146 5.20 -3.02 11.33
CA TYR A 146 5.21 -3.52 9.96
C TYR A 146 6.26 -4.58 9.77
N ARG A 147 5.96 -5.45 8.82
CA ARG A 147 6.86 -6.51 8.41
C ARG A 147 7.79 -5.96 7.35
N TYR A 148 9.07 -6.28 7.46
CA TYR A 148 10.07 -5.94 6.46
C TYR A 148 11.16 -7.02 6.45
N TYR A 149 11.89 -7.07 5.35
CA TYR A 149 13.16 -7.78 5.30
C TYR A 149 14.27 -6.74 5.32
N ASP A 150 15.36 -7.01 6.05
CA ASP A 150 16.54 -6.17 5.98
C ASP A 150 17.40 -6.52 4.75
N GLN A 151 18.48 -5.76 4.57
CA GLN A 151 19.43 -5.96 3.46
C GLN A 151 20.11 -7.33 3.43
N PHE A 152 20.06 -8.09 4.53
CA PHE A 152 20.59 -9.45 4.66
C PHE A 152 19.48 -10.50 4.49
N ASN A 153 18.29 -10.06 4.06
CA ASN A 153 17.11 -10.88 3.89
C ASN A 153 16.63 -11.53 5.20
N ALA A 154 16.95 -10.93 6.36
CA ALA A 154 16.42 -11.36 7.64
C ALA A 154 15.05 -10.73 7.86
N PHE A 155 14.12 -11.53 8.39
CA PHE A 155 12.74 -11.14 8.59
C PHE A 155 12.55 -10.39 9.92
N HIS A 156 11.86 -9.25 9.86
CA HIS A 156 11.53 -8.42 11.02
C HIS A 156 10.06 -8.02 11.03
N ASN A 157 9.49 -7.78 12.21
CA ASN A 157 8.07 -7.44 12.41
C ASN A 157 7.83 -6.16 13.23
N ASP A 158 8.88 -5.39 13.49
CA ASP A 158 8.90 -4.19 14.32
C ASP A 158 9.10 -2.90 13.51
N GLY A 159 9.04 -2.99 12.18
CA GLY A 159 9.19 -1.88 11.24
C GLY A 159 8.21 -0.75 11.54
N ARG A 160 8.68 0.49 11.45
CA ARG A 160 7.87 1.67 11.81
C ARG A 160 6.96 2.14 10.68
N TRP A 161 7.30 1.77 9.44
CA TRP A 161 6.62 2.21 8.23
C TRP A 161 6.21 1.02 7.36
N PRO A 162 5.11 1.15 6.60
CA PRO A 162 4.76 0.16 5.60
C PRO A 162 5.75 0.24 4.44
N VAL A 163 6.46 -0.85 4.17
CA VAL A 163 7.42 -0.97 3.06
C VAL A 163 7.07 -2.18 2.18
N PRO A 164 7.43 -2.17 0.89
CA PRO A 164 7.19 -3.31 0.02
C PRO A 164 8.01 -4.52 0.49
N VAL A 165 7.36 -5.68 0.49
CA VAL A 165 7.94 -6.95 0.90
C VAL A 165 7.84 -7.93 -0.26
N LYS A 166 8.96 -8.58 -0.57
CA LYS A 166 9.02 -9.64 -1.57
C LYS A 166 8.45 -10.93 -1.01
N MET A 167 7.66 -11.63 -1.81
CA MET A 167 7.13 -12.96 -1.49
C MET A 167 7.06 -13.84 -2.73
N VAL A 168 7.09 -15.15 -2.52
CA VAL A 168 6.90 -16.15 -3.57
C VAL A 168 5.47 -16.68 -3.48
N VAL A 169 4.77 -16.64 -4.60
CA VAL A 169 3.38 -17.11 -4.73
C VAL A 169 3.29 -18.13 -5.84
N GLY A 170 2.45 -19.15 -5.66
CA GLY A 170 2.14 -20.12 -6.71
C GLY A 170 1.10 -19.54 -7.67
N VAL A 171 1.25 -19.79 -8.96
CA VAL A 171 0.24 -19.50 -9.98
C VAL A 171 -0.66 -20.72 -10.11
N GLY A 172 -1.96 -20.53 -9.88
CA GLY A 172 -2.96 -21.59 -10.05
C GLY A 172 -3.30 -21.85 -11.51
N ASP A 173 -4.18 -22.82 -11.77
CA ASP A 173 -4.58 -23.24 -13.13
C ASP A 173 -5.14 -22.11 -13.99
N ASP A 174 -5.71 -21.09 -13.35
CA ASP A 174 -6.10 -19.83 -13.97
C ASP A 174 -5.03 -18.79 -13.62
N GLU A 175 -4.35 -18.23 -14.62
CA GLU A 175 -3.27 -17.22 -14.48
C GLU A 175 -3.71 -15.92 -13.77
N ARG A 176 -5.01 -15.78 -13.45
CA ARG A 176 -5.54 -14.74 -12.57
C ARG A 176 -5.55 -15.15 -11.10
N ARG A 177 -5.13 -16.37 -10.77
CA ARG A 177 -5.16 -16.95 -9.43
C ARG A 177 -3.76 -17.09 -8.87
N LEU A 178 -3.55 -16.46 -7.72
CA LEU A 178 -2.36 -16.64 -6.91
C LEU A 178 -2.68 -17.48 -5.68
N ILE A 179 -1.78 -18.39 -5.34
CA ILE A 179 -1.91 -19.35 -4.25
C ILE A 179 -0.76 -19.09 -3.26
N ILE A 180 -1.11 -18.77 -2.01
CA ILE A 180 -0.12 -18.70 -0.93
C ILE A 180 -0.15 -20.00 -0.13
N GLY A 181 0.95 -20.76 -0.21
CA GLY A 181 1.13 -21.99 0.57
C GLY A 181 1.62 -21.73 2.00
N THR A 182 2.47 -20.73 2.21
CA THR A 182 3.17 -20.48 3.49
C THR A 182 2.25 -19.78 4.51
N GLN A 183 2.12 -20.34 5.72
CA GLN A 183 1.20 -19.83 6.75
C GLN A 183 1.49 -18.37 7.15
N ASP A 184 2.76 -17.97 7.25
CA ASP A 184 3.15 -16.62 7.73
C ASP A 184 2.75 -15.51 6.75
N GLN A 185 2.81 -15.79 5.45
CA GLN A 185 2.54 -14.82 4.39
C GLN A 185 1.04 -14.66 4.05
N ARG A 186 0.18 -15.51 4.62
CA ARG A 186 -1.29 -15.44 4.45
C ARG A 186 -1.90 -14.11 4.89
N SER A 187 -1.21 -13.39 5.77
CA SER A 187 -1.67 -12.09 6.28
C SER A 187 -1.21 -10.89 5.44
N TYR A 188 -0.31 -11.08 4.47
CA TYR A 188 0.36 -9.98 3.79
C TYR A 188 -0.52 -9.38 2.68
N ILE A 189 -1.41 -10.19 2.10
CA ILE A 189 -2.32 -9.77 1.03
C ILE A 189 -3.76 -9.79 1.53
N SER A 190 -4.45 -8.66 1.38
CA SER A 190 -5.88 -8.50 1.61
C SER A 190 -6.62 -8.13 0.32
N THR A 191 -7.94 -8.28 0.32
CA THR A 191 -8.78 -7.81 -0.80
C THR A 191 -8.55 -6.31 -1.00
N GLY A 192 -8.29 -5.90 -2.26
CA GLY A 192 -7.96 -4.53 -2.62
C GLY A 192 -6.47 -4.19 -2.50
N SER A 193 -5.60 -5.13 -2.13
CA SER A 193 -4.15 -4.95 -2.18
C SER A 193 -3.65 -4.76 -3.61
N THR A 194 -2.59 -3.98 -3.76
CA THR A 194 -1.85 -3.85 -5.00
C THR A 194 -0.58 -4.67 -4.89
N ILE A 195 -0.30 -5.48 -5.91
CA ILE A 195 0.91 -6.28 -6.01
C ILE A 195 1.70 -5.87 -7.25
N VAL A 196 3.01 -6.04 -7.19
CA VAL A 196 3.91 -5.79 -8.31
C VAL A 196 4.66 -7.06 -8.63
N ASP A 197 4.64 -7.50 -9.88
CA ASP A 197 5.46 -8.62 -10.32
C ASP A 197 6.94 -8.22 -10.35
N ASP A 198 7.80 -9.01 -9.72
CA ASP A 198 9.24 -8.81 -9.68
C ASP A 198 9.92 -9.02 -11.06
N ALA A 199 9.36 -9.86 -11.93
CA ALA A 199 9.95 -10.13 -13.24
C ALA A 199 9.62 -9.03 -14.25
N THR A 200 8.39 -8.55 -14.29
CA THR A 200 7.96 -7.56 -15.30
C THR A 200 7.88 -6.13 -14.76
N GLY A 201 7.70 -5.95 -13.45
CA GLY A 201 7.36 -4.66 -12.83
C GLY A 201 5.89 -4.25 -13.02
N ARG A 202 5.06 -5.15 -13.54
CA ARG A 202 3.64 -4.87 -13.78
C ARG A 202 2.87 -4.84 -12.47
N VAL A 203 1.94 -3.89 -12.39
CA VAL A 203 1.10 -3.67 -11.23
C VAL A 203 -0.24 -4.38 -11.43
N TYR A 204 -0.65 -5.17 -10.44
CA TYR A 204 -1.91 -5.91 -10.43
C TYR A 204 -2.72 -5.57 -9.17
N ARG A 205 -4.05 -5.66 -9.26
CA ARG A 205 -4.94 -5.43 -8.13
C ARG A 205 -5.62 -6.73 -7.72
N VAL A 206 -5.59 -7.01 -6.42
CA VAL A 206 -6.28 -8.15 -5.82
C VAL A 206 -7.77 -7.83 -5.68
N LEU A 207 -8.60 -8.47 -6.50
CA LEU A 207 -10.05 -8.28 -6.50
C LEU A 207 -10.76 -9.08 -5.40
N LYS A 208 -10.28 -10.29 -5.13
CA LYS A 208 -10.92 -11.18 -4.15
C LYS A 208 -9.90 -12.10 -3.50
N ARG A 209 -10.08 -12.34 -2.21
CA ARG A 209 -9.39 -13.37 -1.42
C ARG A 209 -10.40 -14.45 -1.04
N ARG A 210 -10.03 -15.73 -1.22
CA ARG A 210 -10.84 -16.91 -0.84
C ARG A 210 -9.96 -17.97 -0.20
N LEU A 211 -10.51 -18.73 0.75
CA LEU A 211 -9.90 -19.96 1.24
C LEU A 211 -10.41 -21.14 0.39
N ASP A 212 -9.48 -21.96 -0.11
CA ASP A 212 -9.77 -23.13 -0.95
C ASP A 212 -8.80 -24.25 -0.59
N ASN A 213 -9.31 -25.36 -0.05
CA ASN A 213 -8.52 -26.52 0.40
C ASN A 213 -7.24 -26.13 1.17
N ASP A 214 -7.42 -25.41 2.28
CA ASP A 214 -6.36 -24.83 3.14
C ASP A 214 -5.43 -23.80 2.50
N ASN A 215 -5.55 -23.53 1.20
CA ASN A 215 -4.78 -22.49 0.51
C ASN A 215 -5.56 -21.17 0.43
N ILE A 216 -4.83 -20.06 0.45
CA ILE A 216 -5.42 -18.76 0.14
C ILE A 216 -5.25 -18.47 -1.33
N VAL A 217 -6.39 -18.35 -2.01
CA VAL A 217 -6.48 -18.05 -3.44
C VAL A 217 -6.90 -16.58 -3.63
N PHE A 218 -6.10 -15.85 -4.39
CA PHE A 218 -6.38 -14.47 -4.77
C PHE A 218 -6.77 -14.39 -6.24
N LYS A 219 -7.83 -13.64 -6.55
CA LYS A 219 -8.19 -13.30 -7.92
C LYS A 219 -7.65 -11.91 -8.27
N LEU A 220 -6.89 -11.82 -9.35
CA LEU A 220 -6.35 -10.58 -9.89
C LEU A 220 -7.33 -9.90 -10.86
N ASP A 221 -7.08 -8.61 -11.13
CA ASP A 221 -7.80 -7.79 -12.10
C ASP A 221 -7.55 -8.22 -13.54
N ARG A 222 -6.36 -8.72 -13.83
CA ARG A 222 -5.92 -9.19 -15.15
C ARG A 222 -5.06 -10.46 -15.03
N LYS A 223 -4.80 -11.11 -16.17
CA LYS A 223 -3.92 -12.28 -16.22
C LYS A 223 -2.48 -11.86 -15.96
N LEU A 224 -1.72 -12.71 -15.25
CA LEU A 224 -0.27 -12.56 -15.19
C LEU A 224 0.33 -12.75 -16.58
N GLU A 225 1.24 -11.87 -16.97
CA GLU A 225 1.92 -11.92 -18.27
C GLU A 225 3.39 -12.28 -18.09
N GLY A 226 3.94 -13.03 -19.05
CA GLY A 226 5.38 -13.38 -19.06
C GLY A 226 5.75 -14.70 -18.37
N TYR A 227 4.78 -15.57 -18.09
CA TYR A 227 5.02 -16.89 -17.47
C TYR A 227 4.64 -18.03 -18.42
N VAL A 228 5.42 -19.12 -18.36
CA VAL A 228 5.45 -20.14 -19.42
C VAL A 228 4.34 -21.19 -19.30
N ALA A 229 3.82 -21.47 -18.10
CA ALA A 229 2.54 -22.15 -17.82
C ALA A 229 2.42 -22.43 -16.31
N PRO A 230 1.20 -22.49 -15.73
CA PRO A 230 0.98 -23.02 -14.39
C PRO A 230 1.24 -24.55 -14.30
N PRO A 231 1.68 -25.10 -13.16
CA PRO A 231 2.03 -24.41 -11.93
C PRO A 231 3.43 -23.81 -11.99
N ALA A 232 3.54 -22.50 -11.74
CA ALA A 232 4.79 -21.77 -11.65
C ALA A 232 4.84 -20.99 -10.33
N ASN A 233 6.02 -20.90 -9.71
CA ASN A 233 6.25 -20.01 -8.59
C ASN A 233 6.76 -18.67 -9.10
N VAL A 234 6.14 -17.59 -8.66
CA VAL A 234 6.47 -16.23 -9.10
C VAL A 234 6.75 -15.34 -7.90
N SER A 235 7.69 -14.42 -8.06
CA SER A 235 8.01 -13.44 -7.01
C SER A 235 7.17 -12.19 -7.21
N VAL A 236 6.49 -11.75 -6.16
CA VAL A 236 5.71 -10.51 -6.16
C VAL A 236 6.08 -9.64 -4.97
N TRP A 237 5.94 -8.33 -5.14
CA TRP A 237 6.09 -7.33 -4.11
C TRP A 237 4.72 -6.83 -3.66
N VAL A 238 4.52 -6.70 -2.36
CA VAL A 238 3.31 -6.14 -1.77
C VAL A 238 3.66 -5.37 -0.52
N VAL A 239 2.94 -4.29 -0.22
CA VAL A 239 3.07 -3.60 1.06
C VAL A 239 2.09 -4.24 2.05
N PRO A 240 2.57 -5.05 3.02
CA PRO A 240 1.69 -5.79 3.90
C PRO A 240 1.00 -4.86 4.91
N PRO A 241 -0.21 -5.21 5.38
CA PRO A 241 -0.83 -4.57 6.53
C PRO A 241 0.06 -4.60 7.78
N ALA A 242 -0.20 -3.65 8.68
CA ALA A 242 0.41 -3.66 10.00
C ALA A 242 0.14 -5.00 10.71
N VAL A 243 1.09 -5.43 11.56
CA VAL A 243 0.93 -6.64 12.37
C VAL A 243 -0.33 -6.51 13.23
N GLY A 244 -1.23 -7.50 13.15
CA GLY A 244 -2.53 -7.47 13.81
C GLY A 244 -3.61 -6.62 13.14
N SER A 245 -3.35 -6.02 11.97
CA SER A 245 -4.33 -5.23 11.22
C SER A 245 -4.68 -5.85 9.87
N GLY A 246 -5.94 -5.69 9.43
CA GLY A 246 -6.38 -6.05 8.08
C GLY A 246 -6.40 -4.86 7.10
N ARG A 247 -6.05 -3.65 7.55
CA ARG A 247 -6.12 -2.43 6.74
C ARG A 247 -4.98 -2.41 5.73
N ASN A 248 -5.31 -2.28 4.44
CA ASN A 248 -4.31 -2.08 3.39
C ASN A 248 -3.62 -0.70 3.58
N PRO A 249 -2.29 -0.67 3.77
CA PRO A 249 -1.55 0.57 3.92
C PRO A 249 -1.10 1.16 2.58
N CYS A 250 -1.10 0.38 1.49
CA CYS A 250 -0.71 0.86 0.17
C CYS A 250 -1.77 1.82 -0.38
N VAL A 251 -1.39 3.08 -0.55
CA VAL A 251 -2.26 4.13 -1.09
C VAL A 251 -2.17 4.14 -2.61
N ARG A 252 -0.95 4.11 -3.14
CA ARG A 252 -0.68 4.15 -4.58
C ARG A 252 0.58 3.36 -4.88
N VAL A 253 0.57 2.69 -6.02
CA VAL A 253 1.78 2.22 -6.68
C VAL A 253 1.82 2.92 -8.01
N ASP A 254 2.86 3.72 -8.21
CA ASP A 254 3.04 4.41 -9.47
C ASP A 254 3.84 3.50 -10.41
N PRO A 255 3.30 3.20 -11.61
CA PRO A 255 3.91 2.26 -12.52
C PRO A 255 5.26 2.78 -13.03
N THR A 256 5.99 1.88 -13.67
CA THR A 256 7.39 2.02 -14.06
C THR A 256 7.75 3.38 -14.67
N HIS A 257 8.62 4.11 -13.96
CA HIS A 257 9.30 5.30 -14.45
C HIS A 257 10.70 4.93 -14.92
N THR A 258 11.08 5.35 -16.13
CA THR A 258 12.46 5.23 -16.59
C THR A 258 13.23 6.49 -16.20
N ILE A 259 14.18 6.34 -15.29
CA ILE A 259 15.12 7.39 -14.91
C ILE A 259 16.45 7.13 -15.62
N ARG A 260 16.96 8.16 -16.28
CA ARG A 260 18.28 8.15 -16.90
C ARG A 260 19.28 8.88 -16.00
N PHE A 261 20.37 8.21 -15.66
CA PHE A 261 21.49 8.73 -14.88
C PHE A 261 22.67 9.15 -15.77
#